data_AF-A0A0M1IVZ3-F1
#
_entry.id   AF-A0A0M1IVZ3-F1
#
_cell.length_a   1.000
_cell.length_b   1.000
_cell.length_c   1.000
_cell.angle_alpha   90.00
_cell.angle_beta   90.00
_cell.angle_gamma   90.00
#
_symmetry.space_group_name_H-M   'P 1'
#
loop_
_entity.id
_entity.type
_entity.pdbx_description
1 polymer ?
#
loop_
_entity_poly.entity_id
_entity_poly.type
_entity_poly.pdbx_seq_one_letter_code
_entity_poly.pdbx_strand_id
1 'polypeptide(L)'
;MYLYPMTNFYGNGQYGTNELLEQMYATNIYPVTEADSGVDSNYIYPQYRSIDYMDYLDMLRVTESEMALRDTIRMLWEQHSVWTRLAIMSIIAGSPDEDLVISRLLRNPKDFEEALRPFYGDEVAAEFNKLLTSHLVIASELVKASKAGNTDAAADAEKRWYENADQIAELLSKINPYWYFEDWQGMLHEHLALVKAEAVAILTSDYERGISIYDDIEMQALEMADMMADGIVKQFPERFQD
;
A
#
# COMPACT_ATOMS: atom_id res chain seq x y z
N MET A 1 -8.12 -14.97 23.21
CA MET A 1 -7.50 -13.66 22.93
C MET A 1 -8.43 -12.99 21.93
N TYR A 2 -9.21 -12.02 22.39
CA TYR A 2 -10.36 -11.49 21.64
C TYR A 2 -9.89 -10.45 20.62
N LEU A 3 -10.11 -10.73 19.33
CA LEU A 3 -10.10 -9.72 18.27
C LEU A 3 -11.43 -8.94 18.38
N TYR A 4 -11.34 -7.63 18.57
CA TYR A 4 -12.50 -6.73 18.50
C TYR A 4 -12.78 -6.40 17.02
N PRO A 5 -14.01 -6.62 16.51
CA PRO A 5 -14.39 -6.13 15.19
C PRO A 5 -14.68 -4.62 15.26
N MET A 6 -13.90 -3.82 14.54
CA MET A 6 -14.19 -2.40 14.29
C MET A 6 -15.22 -2.29 13.16
N THR A 7 -16.51 -2.41 13.51
CA THR A 7 -17.59 -1.92 12.66
C THR A 7 -18.00 -0.51 13.12
N ASN A 8 -18.14 0.41 12.16
CA ASN A 8 -18.64 1.78 12.25
C ASN A 8 -17.60 2.89 12.46
N PHE A 9 -16.93 3.26 11.37
CA PHE A 9 -16.31 4.59 11.19
C PHE A 9 -16.79 5.25 9.88
N TYR A 10 -18.10 5.29 9.66
CA TYR A 10 -18.69 6.28 8.75
C TYR A 10 -19.90 6.91 9.46
N GLY A 11 -19.65 8.09 10.04
CA GLY A 11 -20.70 8.95 10.55
C GLY A 11 -21.53 9.49 9.38
N ASN A 12 -22.85 9.32 9.48
CA ASN A 12 -23.84 9.98 8.64
C ASN A 12 -23.63 11.50 8.64
N GLY A 13 -23.05 12.03 7.56
CA GLY A 13 -23.07 13.44 7.21
C GLY A 13 -23.68 13.59 5.82
N GLN A 14 -24.89 14.16 5.73
CA GLN A 14 -25.51 14.49 4.46
C GLN A 14 -24.71 15.59 3.74
N TYR A 15 -24.11 15.26 2.60
CA TYR A 15 -23.68 16.24 1.61
C TYR A 15 -24.29 15.93 0.24
N GLY A 16 -24.63 17.01 -0.46
CA GLY A 16 -25.62 17.10 -1.51
C GLY A 16 -25.37 16.26 -2.76
N THR A 17 -26.51 15.86 -3.29
CA THR A 17 -26.84 15.21 -4.55
C THR A 17 -26.02 15.61 -5.78
N ASN A 18 -25.47 14.60 -6.46
CA ASN A 18 -25.67 14.29 -7.89
C ASN A 18 -25.87 15.47 -8.86
N GLU A 19 -24.81 16.24 -9.15
CA GLU A 19 -24.85 17.15 -10.32
C GLU A 19 -23.52 17.28 -11.09
N LEU A 20 -22.48 16.53 -10.74
CA LEU A 20 -21.17 16.61 -11.41
C LEU A 20 -20.68 15.31 -12.09
N LEU A 21 -21.47 14.22 -12.07
CA LEU A 21 -21.12 12.96 -12.75
C LEU A 21 -21.91 12.68 -14.04
N GLU A 22 -22.92 13.50 -14.39
CA GLU A 22 -23.74 13.28 -15.59
C GLU A 22 -23.25 14.02 -16.86
N GLN A 23 -22.15 14.76 -16.81
CA GLN A 23 -21.64 15.50 -17.98
C GLN A 23 -20.56 14.79 -18.82
N MET A 24 -20.24 13.52 -18.54
CA MET A 24 -19.19 12.79 -19.28
C MET A 24 -19.66 11.62 -20.16
N TYR A 25 -20.95 11.27 -20.19
CA TYR A 25 -21.44 10.11 -20.96
C TYR A 25 -22.65 10.40 -21.86
N ALA A 26 -22.67 11.55 -22.52
CA ALA A 26 -23.70 11.87 -23.50
C ALA A 26 -23.11 12.26 -24.86
N THR A 27 -22.80 11.28 -25.73
CA THR A 27 -23.14 11.35 -27.16
C THR A 27 -22.89 10.04 -27.93
N ASN A 28 -23.83 9.75 -28.84
CA ASN A 28 -23.82 8.76 -29.93
C ASN A 28 -24.35 7.34 -29.64
N ILE A 29 -25.65 7.25 -29.37
CA ILE A 29 -26.45 6.07 -29.75
C ILE A 29 -27.18 6.41 -31.06
N TYR A 30 -26.79 5.76 -32.16
CA TYR A 30 -27.60 5.71 -33.38
C TYR A 30 -28.76 4.73 -33.17
N PRO A 31 -29.99 5.02 -33.63
CA PRO A 31 -31.11 4.09 -33.52
C PRO A 31 -30.92 2.94 -34.52
N VAL A 32 -30.92 1.70 -34.01
CA VAL A 32 -31.01 0.50 -34.84
C VAL A 32 -32.42 0.45 -35.42
N THR A 33 -32.54 0.70 -36.72
CA THR A 33 -33.77 0.43 -37.47
C THR A 33 -33.65 -0.98 -38.06
N GLU A 34 -34.68 -1.79 -37.83
CA GLU A 34 -34.86 -3.11 -38.44
C GLU A 34 -34.80 -2.99 -39.96
N ALA A 35 -33.82 -3.64 -40.58
CA ALA A 35 -33.87 -3.99 -41.99
C ALA A 35 -33.08 -5.27 -42.26
N ASP A 36 -33.84 -6.28 -42.68
CA ASP A 36 -33.44 -7.44 -43.48
C ASP A 36 -32.69 -8.59 -42.80
N SER A 37 -33.51 -9.44 -42.15
CA SER A 37 -33.21 -10.82 -41.78
C SER A 37 -33.00 -11.69 -43.03
N GLY A 38 -31.80 -11.65 -43.60
CA GLY A 38 -31.38 -12.52 -44.71
C GLY A 38 -30.55 -13.74 -44.29
N VAL A 39 -30.46 -14.06 -43.00
CA VAL A 39 -29.65 -15.19 -42.49
C VAL A 39 -30.56 -16.26 -41.91
N ASP A 40 -30.58 -17.41 -42.57
CA ASP A 40 -31.20 -18.66 -42.11
C ASP A 40 -30.67 -19.02 -40.71
N SER A 41 -31.57 -19.08 -39.72
CA SER A 41 -31.23 -19.38 -38.32
C SER A 41 -30.70 -20.80 -38.11
N ASN A 42 -30.74 -21.66 -39.13
CA ASN A 42 -30.25 -23.04 -39.06
C ASN A 42 -28.87 -23.26 -39.69
N TYR A 43 -28.17 -22.20 -40.09
CA TYR A 43 -26.80 -22.28 -40.62
C TYR A 43 -25.75 -21.79 -39.61
N ILE A 44 -25.70 -22.43 -38.42
CA ILE A 44 -24.58 -22.26 -37.50
C ILE A 44 -23.51 -23.30 -37.85
N TYR A 45 -22.37 -22.83 -38.36
CA TYR A 45 -21.14 -23.63 -38.43
C TYR A 45 -20.75 -24.08 -37.00
N PRO A 46 -20.48 -25.38 -36.75
CA PRO A 46 -20.27 -25.92 -35.41
C PRO A 46 -18.96 -25.51 -34.72
N GLN A 47 -18.26 -24.48 -35.21
CA GLN A 47 -16.95 -24.03 -34.72
C GLN A 47 -16.91 -22.61 -34.14
N TYR A 48 -18.05 -21.94 -33.97
CA TYR A 48 -18.13 -20.71 -33.17
C TYR A 48 -19.26 -20.84 -32.15
N ARG A 49 -18.98 -21.54 -31.03
CA ARG A 49 -19.64 -21.17 -29.77
C ARG A 49 -19.16 -19.76 -29.47
N SER A 50 -20.08 -18.81 -29.41
CA SER A 50 -19.83 -17.54 -28.72
C SER A 50 -19.30 -17.89 -27.35
N ILE A 51 -18.08 -17.45 -27.03
CA ILE A 51 -17.65 -17.29 -25.64
C ILE A 51 -18.72 -16.38 -25.04
N ASP A 52 -19.52 -16.95 -24.14
CA ASP A 52 -20.66 -16.25 -23.54
C ASP A 52 -20.16 -14.92 -22.97
N TYR A 53 -20.90 -13.86 -23.23
CA TYR A 53 -20.63 -12.50 -22.72
C TYR A 53 -20.55 -12.44 -21.18
N MET A 54 -20.96 -13.52 -20.49
CA MET A 54 -20.81 -13.75 -19.05
C MET A 54 -19.35 -13.97 -18.63
N ASP A 55 -18.50 -14.53 -19.48
CA ASP A 55 -17.11 -14.92 -19.15
C ASP A 55 -16.18 -13.70 -19.01
N TYR A 56 -16.53 -12.57 -19.65
CA TYR A 56 -15.75 -11.33 -19.56
C TYR A 56 -16.10 -10.45 -18.35
N LEU A 57 -17.34 -10.52 -17.86
CA LEU A 57 -17.80 -9.71 -16.73
C LEU A 57 -17.35 -10.30 -15.40
N ASP A 58 -17.21 -11.63 -15.34
CA ASP A 58 -16.68 -12.34 -14.18
C ASP A 58 -15.16 -12.14 -14.04
N MET A 59 -14.44 -12.06 -15.17
CA MET A 59 -12.99 -11.80 -15.21
C MET A 59 -12.59 -10.39 -14.74
N LEU A 60 -13.54 -9.46 -14.65
CA LEU A 60 -13.35 -8.06 -14.22
C LEU A 60 -13.91 -7.78 -12.83
N ARG A 61 -14.45 -8.79 -12.14
CA ARG A 61 -15.03 -8.62 -10.81
C ARG A 61 -13.95 -8.85 -9.75
N VAL A 62 -13.66 -7.82 -8.97
CA VAL A 62 -12.85 -7.95 -7.76
C VAL A 62 -13.64 -8.79 -6.75
N THR A 63 -13.05 -9.88 -6.28
CA THR A 63 -13.69 -10.77 -5.30
C THR A 63 -13.63 -10.19 -3.89
N GLU A 64 -14.49 -10.66 -2.98
CA GLU A 64 -14.48 -10.20 -1.58
C GLU A 64 -13.13 -10.46 -0.91
N SER A 65 -12.47 -11.57 -1.24
CA SER A 65 -11.15 -11.91 -0.70
C SER A 65 -10.04 -11.02 -1.27
N GLU A 66 -10.12 -10.62 -2.54
CA GLU A 66 -9.18 -9.66 -3.12
C GLU A 66 -9.35 -8.27 -2.47
N MET A 67 -10.59 -7.81 -2.31
CA MET A 67 -10.87 -6.54 -1.61
C MET A 67 -10.32 -6.56 -0.19
N ALA A 68 -10.56 -7.65 0.56
CA ALA A 68 -10.09 -7.79 1.93
C ALA A 68 -8.55 -7.77 2.03
N LEU A 69 -7.84 -8.37 1.07
CA LEU A 69 -6.38 -8.28 1.00
C LEU A 69 -5.93 -6.84 0.75
N ARG A 70 -6.49 -6.17 -0.26
CA ARG A 70 -6.13 -4.79 -0.62
C ARG A 70 -6.33 -3.85 0.56
N ASP A 71 -7.49 -3.95 1.23
CA ASP A 71 -7.80 -3.14 2.41
C ASP A 71 -6.83 -3.42 3.56
N THR A 72 -6.48 -4.69 3.80
CA THR A 72 -5.52 -5.06 4.83
C THR A 72 -4.13 -4.49 4.54
N ILE A 73 -3.61 -4.64 3.33
CA ILE A 73 -2.28 -4.18 2.96
C ILE A 73 -2.20 -2.65 2.97
N ARG A 74 -3.22 -1.95 2.46
CA ARG A 74 -3.33 -0.48 2.55
C ARG A 74 -3.35 -0.01 3.99
N MET A 75 -4.19 -0.62 4.84
CA MET A 75 -4.22 -0.30 6.26
C MET A 75 -2.84 -0.43 6.91
N LEU A 76 -2.06 -1.47 6.57
CA LEU A 76 -0.73 -1.67 7.17
C LEU A 76 0.29 -0.63 6.69
N TRP A 77 0.30 -0.24 5.42
CA TRP A 77 1.17 0.82 4.91
C TRP A 77 0.77 2.21 5.41
N GLU A 78 -0.52 2.50 5.52
CA GLU A 78 -1.04 3.71 6.17
C GLU A 78 -0.64 3.79 7.65
N GLN A 79 -0.75 2.67 8.37
CA GLN A 79 -0.26 2.60 9.74
C GLN A 79 1.25 2.80 9.82
N HIS A 80 2.03 2.22 8.90
CA HIS A 80 3.47 2.44 8.82
C HIS A 80 3.79 3.93 8.65
N SER A 81 3.13 4.61 7.71
CA SER A 81 3.25 6.05 7.46
C SER A 81 2.93 6.88 8.71
N VAL A 82 1.70 6.78 9.22
CA VAL A 82 1.22 7.66 10.31
C VAL A 82 1.99 7.45 11.61
N TRP A 83 2.32 6.20 11.97
CA TRP A 83 3.06 5.92 13.19
C TRP A 83 4.54 6.31 13.08
N THR A 84 5.10 6.32 11.87
CA THR A 84 6.45 6.86 11.61
C THR A 84 6.47 8.37 11.82
N ARG A 85 5.52 9.11 11.24
CA ARG A 85 5.38 10.56 11.48
C ARG A 85 5.23 10.88 12.96
N LEU A 86 4.34 10.16 13.66
CA LEU A 86 4.13 10.36 15.10
C LEU A 86 5.39 10.07 15.91
N ALA A 87 6.15 9.01 15.57
CA ALA A 87 7.43 8.72 16.22
C ALA A 87 8.45 9.83 15.99
N ILE A 88 8.59 10.35 14.76
CA ILE A 88 9.45 11.48 14.43
C ILE A 88 9.08 12.70 15.28
N MET A 89 7.80 13.05 15.32
CA MET A 89 7.30 14.18 16.10
C MET A 89 7.57 14.01 17.60
N SER A 90 7.27 12.85 18.18
CA SER A 90 7.53 12.56 19.60
C SER A 90 9.01 12.59 19.94
N ILE A 91 9.87 12.00 19.10
CA ILE A 91 11.33 12.04 19.27
C ILE A 91 11.83 13.49 19.24
N ILE A 92 11.44 14.28 18.24
CA ILE A 92 11.90 15.67 18.09
C ILE A 92 11.42 16.53 19.26
N ALA A 93 10.15 16.42 19.64
CA ALA A 93 9.58 17.15 20.77
C ALA A 93 10.16 16.70 22.13
N GLY A 94 10.72 15.49 22.22
CA GLY A 94 11.10 14.87 23.50
C GLY A 94 9.86 14.58 24.35
N SER A 95 8.80 14.09 23.69
CA SER A 95 7.50 13.86 24.32
C SER A 95 7.57 12.72 25.34
N PRO A 96 6.81 12.81 26.45
CA PRO A 96 6.78 11.75 27.47
C PRO A 96 6.15 10.43 26.99
N ASP A 97 5.51 10.42 25.82
CA ASP A 97 4.91 9.25 25.19
C ASP A 97 5.80 8.58 24.13
N GLU A 98 7.04 9.06 23.92
CA GLU A 98 7.95 8.58 22.87
C GLU A 98 8.03 7.04 22.82
N ASP A 99 8.30 6.40 23.95
CA ASP A 99 8.42 4.94 24.04
C ASP A 99 7.12 4.21 23.68
N LEU A 100 5.96 4.79 24.01
CA LEU A 100 4.66 4.22 23.71
C LEU A 100 4.34 4.31 22.21
N VAL A 101 4.68 5.45 21.58
CA VAL A 101 4.50 5.66 20.14
C VAL A 101 5.43 4.75 19.34
N ILE A 102 6.72 4.66 19.71
CA ILE A 102 7.67 3.74 19.07
C ILE A 102 7.21 2.29 19.26
N SER A 103 6.74 1.91 20.44
CA SER A 103 6.21 0.56 20.66
C SER A 103 4.97 0.25 19.81
N ARG A 104 4.13 1.26 19.53
CA ARG A 104 3.00 1.10 18.60
C ARG A 104 3.46 0.96 17.16
N LEU A 105 4.45 1.75 16.73
CA LEU A 105 5.08 1.65 15.41
C LEU A 105 5.67 0.26 15.20
N LEU A 106 6.43 -0.27 16.18
CA LEU A 106 7.06 -1.60 16.09
C LEU A 106 6.10 -2.78 16.16
N ARG A 107 4.79 -2.56 16.37
CA ARG A 107 3.78 -3.61 16.11
C ARG A 107 3.53 -3.81 14.61
N ASN A 108 3.72 -2.79 13.79
CA ASN A 108 3.43 -2.85 12.36
C ASN A 108 4.20 -3.97 11.61
N PRO A 109 5.51 -4.18 11.85
CA PRO A 109 6.22 -5.33 11.28
C PRO A 109 5.65 -6.70 11.66
N LYS A 110 5.11 -6.84 12.87
CA LYS A 110 4.43 -8.06 13.33
C LYS A 110 3.07 -8.23 12.65
N ASP A 111 2.34 -7.14 12.43
CA ASP A 111 1.06 -7.18 11.71
C ASP A 111 1.27 -7.54 10.22
N PHE A 112 2.36 -7.04 9.59
CA PHE A 112 2.80 -7.49 8.27
C PHE A 112 3.21 -8.96 8.23
N GLU A 113 3.91 -9.46 9.26
CA GLU A 113 4.25 -10.89 9.38
C GLU A 113 2.98 -11.74 9.26
N GLU A 114 1.94 -11.43 10.03
CA GLU A 114 0.69 -12.18 10.02
C GLU A 114 -0.07 -12.06 8.69
N ALA A 115 -0.03 -10.89 8.04
CA ALA A 115 -0.67 -10.70 6.73
C ALA A 115 0.02 -11.47 5.60
N LEU A 116 1.35 -11.62 5.66
CA LEU A 116 2.15 -12.30 4.62
C LEU A 116 2.23 -13.82 4.83
N ARG A 117 2.12 -14.28 6.08
CA ARG A 117 2.22 -15.71 6.46
C ARG A 117 1.36 -16.66 5.60
N PRO A 118 0.08 -16.36 5.27
CA PRO A 118 -0.76 -17.26 4.47
C PRO A 118 -0.28 -17.49 3.03
N PHE A 119 0.53 -16.57 2.49
CA PHE A 119 1.00 -16.58 1.10
C PHE A 119 2.42 -17.12 0.99
N TYR A 120 3.30 -16.72 1.91
CA TYR A 120 4.74 -16.99 1.80
C TYR A 120 5.29 -17.91 2.90
N GLY A 121 4.47 -18.29 3.88
CA GLY A 121 4.86 -19.17 4.98
C GLY A 121 5.66 -18.47 6.08
N ASP A 122 5.94 -19.23 7.15
CA ASP A 122 6.49 -18.69 8.41
C ASP A 122 7.90 -18.07 8.25
N GLU A 123 8.77 -18.71 7.47
CA GLU A 123 10.17 -18.28 7.33
C GLU A 123 10.27 -16.92 6.60
N VAL A 124 9.60 -16.77 5.46
CA VAL A 124 9.61 -15.54 4.68
C VAL A 124 8.93 -14.40 5.44
N ALA A 125 7.77 -14.66 6.05
CA ALA A 125 7.06 -13.66 6.83
C ALA A 125 7.90 -13.15 8.01
N ALA A 126 8.59 -14.06 8.72
CA ALA A 126 9.46 -13.70 9.83
C ALA A 126 10.70 -12.89 9.37
N GLU A 127 11.29 -13.22 8.21
CA GLU A 127 12.41 -12.44 7.67
C GLU A 127 11.97 -11.03 7.23
N PHE A 128 10.79 -10.88 6.60
CA PHE A 128 10.23 -9.57 6.27
C PHE A 128 10.05 -8.72 7.53
N ASN A 129 9.47 -9.30 8.59
CA ASN A 129 9.33 -8.63 9.87
C ASN A 129 10.67 -8.17 10.45
N LYS A 130 11.68 -9.06 10.45
CA LYS A 130 13.01 -8.73 10.96
C LYS A 130 13.63 -7.55 10.20
N LEU A 131 13.50 -7.53 8.87
CA LEU A 131 13.99 -6.43 8.05
C LEU A 131 13.22 -5.13 8.32
N LEU A 132 11.89 -5.16 8.36
CA LEU A 132 11.06 -3.98 8.60
C LEU A 132 11.17 -3.45 10.05
N THR A 133 11.36 -4.33 11.03
CA THR A 133 11.70 -3.92 12.41
C THR A 133 13.02 -3.18 12.43
N SER A 134 14.06 -3.72 11.76
CA SER A 134 15.36 -3.07 11.66
C SER A 134 15.23 -1.70 10.97
N HIS A 135 14.45 -1.62 9.90
CA HIS A 135 14.14 -0.38 9.18
C HIS A 135 13.65 0.74 10.12
N LEU A 136 12.65 0.44 10.94
CA LEU A 136 12.00 1.41 11.83
C LEU A 136 12.88 1.79 13.03
N VAL A 137 13.67 0.85 13.53
CA VAL A 137 14.65 1.12 14.60
C VAL A 137 15.76 2.05 14.07
N ILE A 138 16.31 1.79 12.88
CA ILE A 138 17.35 2.63 12.27
C ILE A 138 16.80 4.03 11.97
N ALA A 139 15.56 4.16 11.48
CA ALA A 139 14.92 5.46 11.30
C ALA A 139 14.85 6.25 12.62
N SER A 140 14.49 5.59 13.73
CA SER A 140 14.47 6.22 15.05
C SER A 140 15.88 6.64 15.51
N GLU A 141 16.91 5.83 15.26
CA GLU A 141 18.31 6.18 15.52
C GLU A 141 18.74 7.42 14.73
N LEU A 142 18.40 7.48 13.44
CA LEU A 142 18.71 8.59 12.55
C LEU A 142 18.10 9.91 13.06
N VAL A 143 16.82 9.90 13.44
CA VAL A 143 16.12 11.09 13.95
C VAL A 143 16.73 11.54 15.29
N LYS A 144 17.03 10.59 16.19
CA LYS A 144 17.68 10.89 17.49
C LYS A 144 19.08 11.48 17.32
N ALA A 145 19.89 10.91 16.43
CA ALA A 145 21.22 11.42 16.12
C ALA A 145 21.17 12.83 15.51
N SER A 146 20.23 13.05 14.56
CA SER A 146 20.01 14.35 13.93
C SER A 146 19.58 15.41 14.96
N LYS A 147 18.64 15.08 15.85
CA LYS A 147 18.21 15.95 16.96
C LYS A 147 19.37 16.32 17.88
N ALA A 148 20.27 15.39 18.16
CA ALA A 148 21.44 15.61 19.00
C ALA A 148 22.57 16.40 18.29
N GLY A 149 22.42 16.73 16.99
CA GLY A 149 23.47 17.36 16.20
C GLY A 149 24.67 16.45 15.91
N ASN A 150 24.51 15.13 16.07
CA ASN A 150 25.57 14.17 15.83
C ASN A 150 25.56 13.74 14.35
N THR A 151 26.24 14.50 13.51
CA THR A 151 26.26 14.32 12.06
C THR A 151 26.85 12.98 11.63
N ASP A 152 27.87 12.48 12.34
CA ASP A 152 28.54 11.22 11.98
C ASP A 152 27.62 10.03 12.25
N ALA A 153 26.95 10.02 13.40
CA ALA A 153 25.97 8.98 13.73
C ALA A 153 24.73 9.03 12.83
N ALA A 154 24.29 10.23 12.44
CA ALA A 154 23.19 10.39 11.51
C ALA A 154 23.56 9.85 10.11
N ALA A 155 24.75 10.19 9.59
CA ALA A 155 25.22 9.69 8.30
C ALA A 155 25.39 8.15 8.28
N ASP A 156 25.90 7.57 9.37
CA ASP A 156 26.00 6.12 9.52
C ASP A 156 24.62 5.45 9.53
N ALA A 157 23.68 5.97 10.34
CA ALA A 157 22.33 5.44 10.42
C ALA A 157 21.61 5.54 9.08
N GLU A 158 21.72 6.68 8.38
CA GLU A 158 21.15 6.85 7.05
C GLU A 158 21.70 5.81 6.06
N LYS A 159 23.02 5.59 6.03
CA LYS A 159 23.63 4.58 5.16
C LYS A 159 23.04 3.19 5.43
N ARG A 160 22.99 2.77 6.69
CA ARG A 160 22.39 1.49 7.09
C ARG A 160 20.90 1.41 6.75
N TRP A 161 20.19 2.53 6.80
CA TRP A 161 18.76 2.60 6.50
C TRP A 161 18.48 2.32 5.02
N TYR A 162 19.26 2.91 4.11
CA TYR A 162 19.19 2.62 2.67
C TYR A 162 19.66 1.20 2.34
N GLU A 163 20.74 0.71 2.97
CA GLU A 163 21.17 -0.69 2.82
C GLU A 163 20.09 -1.69 3.26
N ASN A 164 19.36 -1.38 4.34
CA ASN A 164 18.24 -2.19 4.79
C ASN A 164 17.04 -2.12 3.83
N ALA A 165 16.78 -0.96 3.22
CA ALA A 165 15.77 -0.84 2.17
C ALA A 165 16.10 -1.74 0.96
N ASP A 166 17.37 -1.79 0.55
CA ASP A 166 17.82 -2.70 -0.52
C ASP A 166 17.61 -4.18 -0.15
N GLN A 167 17.84 -4.56 1.11
CA GLN A 167 17.57 -5.92 1.59
C GLN A 167 16.07 -6.27 1.57
N ILE A 168 15.19 -5.31 1.88
CA ILE A 168 13.74 -5.50 1.77
C ILE A 168 13.35 -5.70 0.30
N ALA A 169 13.84 -4.85 -0.61
CA ALA A 169 13.59 -4.99 -2.04
C ALA A 169 14.09 -6.34 -2.60
N GLU A 170 15.26 -6.79 -2.14
CA GLU A 170 15.82 -8.09 -2.52
C GLU A 170 14.96 -9.25 -2.01
N LEU A 171 14.47 -9.20 -0.76
CA LEU A 171 13.56 -10.23 -0.24
C LEU A 171 12.27 -10.27 -1.06
N LEU A 172 11.62 -9.13 -1.27
CA LEU A 172 10.34 -9.04 -1.99
C LEU A 172 10.49 -9.60 -3.42
N SER A 173 11.52 -9.18 -4.14
CA SER A 173 11.74 -9.65 -5.51
C SER A 173 12.06 -11.14 -5.64
N LYS A 174 12.63 -11.76 -4.60
CA LYS A 174 12.88 -13.21 -4.58
C LYS A 174 11.62 -14.04 -4.36
N ILE A 175 10.63 -13.52 -3.63
CA ILE A 175 9.46 -14.30 -3.20
C ILE A 175 8.27 -14.16 -4.15
N ASN A 176 8.25 -13.11 -4.98
CA ASN A 176 7.16 -12.85 -5.91
C ASN A 176 7.69 -12.48 -7.31
N PRO A 177 7.36 -13.24 -8.37
CA PRO A 177 7.87 -13.02 -9.72
C PRO A 177 7.32 -11.75 -10.39
N TYR A 178 6.33 -11.09 -9.80
CA TYR A 178 5.76 -9.83 -10.28
C TYR A 178 6.32 -8.60 -9.54
N TRP A 179 7.22 -8.82 -8.59
CA TRP A 179 7.90 -7.77 -7.84
C TRP A 179 9.35 -7.66 -8.33
N TYR A 180 9.65 -6.68 -9.17
CA TYR A 180 11.02 -6.47 -9.61
C TYR A 180 11.83 -5.75 -8.54
N PHE A 181 13.11 -6.10 -8.45
CA PHE A 181 14.02 -5.50 -7.47
C PHE A 181 14.12 -3.99 -7.66
N GLU A 182 14.28 -3.54 -8.90
CA GLU A 182 14.44 -2.13 -9.26
C GLU A 182 13.21 -1.30 -8.90
N ASP A 183 12.01 -1.85 -9.07
CA ASP A 183 10.76 -1.17 -8.73
C ASP A 183 10.63 -1.00 -7.21
N TRP A 184 10.87 -2.07 -6.44
CA TRP A 184 10.83 -2.02 -4.98
C TRP A 184 11.93 -1.15 -4.38
N GLN A 185 13.15 -1.23 -4.93
CA GLN A 185 14.25 -0.38 -4.51
C GLN A 185 13.93 1.09 -4.78
N GLY A 186 13.40 1.41 -5.97
CA GLY A 186 13.01 2.76 -6.35
C GLY A 186 11.95 3.34 -5.40
N MET A 187 10.85 2.62 -5.19
CA MET A 187 9.79 3.06 -4.27
C MET A 187 10.31 3.22 -2.85
N LEU A 188 11.08 2.26 -2.34
CA LEU A 188 11.65 2.39 -0.99
C LEU A 188 12.56 3.61 -0.91
N HIS A 189 13.52 3.80 -1.81
CA HIS A 189 14.42 4.95 -1.77
C HIS A 189 13.67 6.29 -1.82
N GLU A 190 12.60 6.37 -2.60
CA GLU A 190 11.70 7.53 -2.60
C GLU A 190 11.03 7.73 -1.24
N HIS A 191 10.47 6.67 -0.63
CA HIS A 191 9.93 6.71 0.74
C HIS A 191 10.94 7.26 1.75
N LEU A 192 12.16 6.72 1.75
CA LEU A 192 13.23 7.14 2.66
C LEU A 192 13.57 8.62 2.47
N ALA A 193 13.63 9.08 1.23
CA ALA A 193 13.91 10.48 0.91
C ALA A 193 12.81 11.42 1.42
N LEU A 194 11.53 11.04 1.23
CA LEU A 194 10.38 11.81 1.72
C LEU A 194 10.34 11.86 3.25
N VAL A 195 10.46 10.71 3.93
CA VAL A 195 10.48 10.64 5.40
C VAL A 195 11.66 11.42 5.99
N LYS A 196 12.84 11.34 5.37
CA LYS A 196 13.98 12.18 5.78
C LYS A 196 13.69 13.66 5.60
N ALA A 197 13.09 14.06 4.48
CA ALA A 197 12.76 15.45 4.21
C ALA A 197 11.72 16.00 5.21
N GLU A 198 10.71 15.20 5.56
CA GLU A 198 9.73 15.50 6.60
C GLU A 198 10.41 15.67 7.97
N ALA A 199 11.26 14.72 8.36
CA ALA A 199 11.98 14.77 9.63
C ALA A 199 12.87 16.02 9.74
N VAL A 200 13.56 16.40 8.64
CA VAL A 200 14.35 17.64 8.58
C VAL A 200 13.44 18.86 8.75
N ALA A 201 12.33 18.93 8.01
CA ALA A 201 11.39 20.05 8.10
C ALA A 201 10.86 20.25 9.52
N ILE A 202 10.42 19.16 10.17
CA ILE A 202 9.94 19.19 11.56
C ILE A 202 11.07 19.60 12.51
N LEU A 203 12.28 19.05 12.35
CA LEU A 203 13.43 19.37 13.20
C LEU A 203 13.83 20.86 13.10
N THR A 204 13.69 21.46 11.91
CA THR A 204 13.96 22.89 11.66
C THR A 204 12.74 23.78 11.88
N SER A 205 11.64 23.26 12.45
CA SER A 205 10.38 23.98 12.71
C SER A 205 9.66 24.51 11.46
N ASP A 206 9.94 23.96 10.28
CA ASP A 206 9.17 24.20 9.05
C ASP A 206 7.99 23.23 8.97
N TYR A 207 7.00 23.45 9.85
CA TYR A 207 5.85 22.56 9.98
C TYR A 207 4.93 22.57 8.77
N GLU A 208 4.83 23.70 8.06
CA GLU A 208 4.03 23.81 6.83
C GLU A 208 4.61 22.88 5.76
N ARG A 209 5.94 22.91 5.56
CA ARG A 209 6.60 21.98 4.65
C ARG A 209 6.47 20.54 5.12
N GLY A 210 6.64 20.27 6.42
CA GLY A 210 6.47 18.94 6.98
C GLY A 210 5.06 18.37 6.83
N ILE A 211 4.00 19.20 6.85
CA ILE A 211 2.62 18.77 6.56
C ILE A 211 2.48 18.45 5.08
N SER A 212 2.95 19.33 4.18
CA SER A 212 2.87 19.10 2.74
C SER A 212 3.64 17.86 2.28
N ILE A 213 4.81 17.56 2.87
CA ILE A 213 5.56 16.34 2.53
C ILE A 213 4.81 15.08 3.00
N TYR A 214 4.03 15.17 4.09
CA TYR A 214 3.28 14.00 4.55
C TYR A 214 2.18 13.59 3.56
N ASP A 215 1.56 14.53 2.86
CA ASP A 215 0.61 14.21 1.79
C ASP A 215 1.30 13.36 0.69
N ASP A 216 2.57 13.68 0.37
CA ASP A 216 3.38 12.89 -0.57
C ASP A 216 3.73 11.50 0.01
N ILE A 217 4.06 11.41 1.31
CA ILE A 217 4.34 10.13 2.00
C ILE A 217 3.11 9.22 2.04
N GLU A 218 1.93 9.78 2.31
CA GLU A 218 0.67 9.02 2.35
C GLU A 218 0.36 8.42 0.98
N MET A 219 0.44 9.23 -0.08
CA MET A 219 0.27 8.75 -1.45
C MET A 219 1.29 7.66 -1.83
N GLN A 220 2.56 7.86 -1.47
CA GLN A 220 3.62 6.90 -1.73
C GLN A 220 3.40 5.58 -0.97
N ALA A 221 2.91 5.63 0.26
CA ALA A 221 2.56 4.43 1.04
C ALA A 221 1.39 3.65 0.40
N LEU A 222 0.40 4.34 -0.17
CA LEU A 222 -0.69 3.70 -0.92
C LEU A 222 -0.20 3.03 -2.21
N GLU A 223 0.75 3.65 -2.93
CA GLU A 223 1.37 3.05 -4.12
C GLU A 223 2.14 1.77 -3.77
N MET A 224 2.92 1.79 -2.68
CA MET A 224 3.60 0.59 -2.17
C MET A 224 2.61 -0.50 -1.75
N ALA A 225 1.49 -0.12 -1.14
CA ALA A 225 0.43 -1.04 -0.77
C ALA A 225 -0.20 -1.72 -1.99
N ASP A 226 -0.49 -0.94 -3.04
CA ASP A 226 -1.10 -1.43 -4.26
C ASP A 226 -0.15 -2.35 -5.04
N MET A 227 1.14 -2.00 -5.13
CA MET A 227 2.17 -2.88 -5.71
C MET A 227 2.24 -4.22 -4.98
N MET A 228 2.19 -4.20 -3.64
CA MET A 228 2.20 -5.42 -2.84
C MET A 228 0.92 -6.24 -3.05
N ALA A 229 -0.26 -5.63 -2.94
CA ALA A 229 -1.51 -6.36 -3.13
C ALA A 229 -1.59 -6.97 -4.55
N ASP A 230 -1.26 -6.20 -5.58
CA ASP A 230 -1.28 -6.64 -6.97
C ASP A 230 -0.36 -7.84 -7.23
N GLY A 231 0.86 -7.81 -6.67
CA GLY A 231 1.78 -8.93 -6.83
C GLY A 231 1.28 -10.20 -6.15
N ILE A 232 0.69 -10.09 -4.95
CA ILE A 232 0.11 -11.24 -4.24
C ILE A 232 -1.04 -11.83 -5.05
N VAL A 233 -1.96 -10.99 -5.55
CA VAL A 233 -3.11 -11.43 -6.37
C VAL A 233 -2.64 -12.14 -7.64
N LYS A 234 -1.64 -11.58 -8.34
CA LYS A 234 -1.08 -12.17 -9.56
C LYS A 234 -0.36 -13.50 -9.32
N GLN A 235 0.27 -13.67 -8.16
CA GLN A 235 1.00 -14.90 -7.82
C GLN A 235 0.09 -16.02 -7.34
N PHE A 236 -0.99 -15.70 -6.62
CA PHE A 236 -1.90 -16.67 -6.03
C PHE A 236 -3.35 -16.48 -6.52
N PRO A 237 -3.62 -16.46 -7.83
CA PRO A 237 -4.94 -16.15 -8.36
C PRO A 237 -6.03 -17.11 -7.85
N GLU A 238 -5.68 -18.36 -7.53
CA GLU A 238 -6.60 -19.36 -6.99
C GLU A 238 -7.14 -19.02 -5.58
N ARG A 239 -6.51 -18.08 -4.86
CA ARG A 239 -6.99 -17.59 -3.55
C ARG A 239 -8.07 -16.53 -3.68
N PHE A 240 -8.25 -15.99 -4.89
CA PHE A 240 -9.08 -14.82 -5.17
C PHE A 240 -10.14 -15.09 -6.24
N GLN A 241 -10.51 -16.36 -6.42
CA GLN A 241 -11.62 -16.79 -7.29
C GLN A 241 -12.88 -17.03 -6.44
N ASP A 242 -14.04 -16.63 -6.97
CA ASP A 242 -15.37 -16.89 -6.38
C ASP A 242 -15.86 -18.33 -6.66
#